data_AF-A0A6S7BY46-F1
#
_entry.id   AF-A0A6S7BY46-F1
#
_cell.length_a   1.000
_cell.length_b   1.000
_cell.length_c   1.000
_cell.angle_alpha   90.00
_cell.angle_beta   90.00
_cell.angle_gamma   90.00
#
_symmetry.space_group_name_H-M   'P 1'
#
loop_
_entity.id
_entity.type
_entity.pdbx_description
1 polymer ?
#
loop_
_entity_poly.entity_id
_entity_poly.type
_entity_poly.pdbx_seq_one_letter_code
_entity_poly.pdbx_strand_id
1 'polypeptide(L)'
;MLVLGVYLAGLCIIATFAHYKKWYRIDGKALSAQPLFWISILVPVASFLFFGCFSWQGYEFDWSPNGYAKFIEISKLPLAFLSLSIPFSAIVAAIHRTTQTASQMQQAALQLSMASAKNSLDGFYAHQKDFIEHIATWKFGETKIFNSDDRISSVYVAYPRLLYRKIYPGAKGTAEASYSVEPSFEAAIRLKIASINDGLWNHVERAMRNDQPSIGDEATTIYVVLLQTYDIFDHVGIDNASDNYFFIPHHLGGHQFNIVSEADFKELMRLLLKIATAVIDMISTKPLENVSGIRRFAVSANPFFFSFNNGQRSTPKRANTWRETVNSFPHTPLLAK
;
A
#
# COMPACT_ATOMS: atom_id res chain seq x y z
N MET A 1 -59.58 50.06 7.84
CA MET A 1 -58.32 50.42 7.15
C MET A 1 -57.15 50.61 8.12
N LEU A 2 -57.26 51.45 9.15
CA LEU A 2 -56.13 51.77 10.05
C LEU A 2 -55.63 50.57 10.88
N VAL A 3 -56.54 49.75 11.43
CA VAL A 3 -56.21 48.53 12.20
C VAL A 3 -55.43 47.49 11.38
N LEU A 4 -55.84 47.28 10.11
CA LEU A 4 -55.17 46.37 9.20
C LEU A 4 -53.75 46.85 8.86
N GLY A 5 -53.59 48.17 8.67
CA GLY A 5 -52.28 48.78 8.41
C GLY A 5 -51.29 48.60 9.57
N VAL A 6 -51.75 48.75 10.82
CA VAL A 6 -50.93 48.53 12.02
C VAL A 6 -50.50 47.06 12.14
N TYR A 7 -51.43 46.13 11.90
CA TYR A 7 -51.12 44.69 11.91
C TYR A 7 -50.07 44.32 10.85
N LEU A 8 -50.24 44.79 9.62
CA LEU A 8 -49.29 44.56 8.53
C LEU A 8 -47.92 45.18 8.83
N ALA A 9 -47.87 46.40 9.39
CA ALA A 9 -46.63 47.01 9.83
C ALA A 9 -45.92 46.17 10.92
N GLY A 10 -46.68 45.62 11.88
CA GLY A 10 -46.16 44.71 12.90
C GLY A 10 -45.54 43.44 12.31
N LEU A 11 -46.23 42.79 11.36
CA LEU A 11 -45.70 41.63 10.64
C LEU A 11 -44.42 41.98 9.85
N CYS A 12 -44.38 43.13 9.18
CA CYS A 12 -43.21 43.60 8.45
C CYS A 12 -42.01 43.84 9.39
N ILE A 13 -42.23 44.39 10.58
CA ILE A 13 -41.18 44.57 11.60
C ILE A 13 -40.64 43.22 12.07
N ILE A 14 -41.53 42.26 12.38
CA ILE A 14 -41.12 40.91 12.79
C ILE A 14 -40.32 40.24 11.67
N ALA A 15 -40.77 40.34 10.41
CA ALA A 15 -40.10 39.74 9.26
C ALA A 15 -38.72 40.38 9.00
N THR A 16 -38.61 41.71 9.05
CA THR A 16 -37.32 42.41 8.89
C THR A 16 -36.36 42.10 10.04
N PHE A 17 -36.85 42.03 11.28
CA PHE A 17 -36.04 41.62 12.42
C PHE A 17 -35.55 40.17 12.30
N ALA A 18 -36.44 39.24 11.93
CA ALA A 18 -36.10 37.83 11.70
C ALA A 18 -35.08 37.67 10.57
N HIS A 19 -35.20 38.46 9.51
CA HIS A 19 -34.25 38.49 8.40
C HIS A 19 -32.88 39.03 8.85
N TYR A 20 -32.85 40.15 9.57
CA TYR A 20 -31.62 40.74 10.10
C TYR A 20 -30.86 39.78 11.03
N LYS A 21 -31.60 39.05 11.88
CA LYS A 21 -31.04 38.01 12.77
C LYS A 21 -30.78 36.66 12.08
N LYS A 22 -31.08 36.54 10.78
CA LYS A 22 -30.90 35.34 9.95
C LYS A 22 -31.63 34.10 10.48
N TRP A 23 -32.77 34.29 11.12
CA TRP A 23 -33.57 33.20 11.71
C TRP A 23 -34.13 32.20 10.68
N TYR A 24 -34.11 32.57 9.40
CA TYR A 24 -34.42 31.67 8.29
C TYR A 24 -33.35 30.58 8.04
N ARG A 25 -32.15 30.72 8.60
CA ARG A 25 -31.11 29.69 8.52
C ARG A 25 -31.33 28.65 9.61
N ILE A 26 -31.86 27.49 9.23
CA ILE A 26 -32.02 26.35 10.11
C ILE A 26 -30.70 25.58 10.17
N ASP A 27 -30.27 25.19 11.37
CA ASP A 27 -29.10 24.34 11.59
C ASP A 27 -29.51 22.93 12.09
N GLY A 28 -28.52 22.07 12.35
CA GLY A 28 -28.74 20.70 12.81
C GLY A 28 -29.07 20.56 14.31
N LYS A 29 -29.20 21.66 15.07
CA LYS A 29 -29.56 21.62 16.50
C LYS A 29 -31.07 21.41 16.67
N ALA A 30 -31.48 20.95 17.84
CA ALA A 30 -32.88 20.65 18.17
C ALA A 30 -33.88 21.71 17.64
N LEU A 31 -35.01 21.26 17.10
CA LEU A 31 -36.06 22.11 16.51
C LEU A 31 -36.53 23.24 17.44
N SER A 32 -36.61 22.97 18.75
CA SER A 32 -37.02 23.95 19.76
C SER A 32 -36.01 25.09 19.96
N ALA A 33 -34.75 24.90 19.55
CA ALA A 33 -33.73 25.95 19.54
C ALA A 33 -33.83 26.86 18.31
N GLN A 34 -34.61 26.47 17.29
CA GLN A 34 -34.75 27.23 16.05
C GLN A 34 -35.74 28.39 16.23
N PRO A 35 -35.34 29.66 16.08
CA PRO A 35 -36.25 30.80 16.26
C PRO A 35 -37.42 30.79 15.27
N LEU A 36 -37.22 30.26 14.06
CA LEU A 36 -38.26 30.13 13.04
C LEU A 36 -39.42 29.22 13.49
N PHE A 37 -39.13 28.20 14.31
CA PHE A 37 -40.15 27.34 14.89
C PHE A 37 -41.07 28.14 15.82
N TRP A 38 -40.50 28.96 16.71
CA TRP A 38 -41.30 29.81 17.59
C TRP A 38 -42.08 30.87 16.83
N ILE A 39 -41.51 31.47 15.78
CA ILE A 39 -42.26 32.42 14.92
C ILE A 39 -43.48 31.74 14.28
N SER A 40 -43.32 30.50 13.81
CA SER A 40 -44.40 29.73 13.16
C SER A 40 -45.59 29.45 14.08
N ILE A 41 -45.39 29.55 15.39
CA ILE A 41 -46.43 29.36 16.42
C ILE A 41 -46.91 30.73 16.96
N LEU A 42 -45.97 31.57 17.37
CA LEU A 42 -46.27 32.84 18.06
C LEU A 42 -46.96 33.85 17.15
N VAL A 43 -46.64 33.90 15.85
CA VAL A 43 -47.31 34.84 14.92
C VAL A 43 -48.79 34.48 14.77
N PRO A 44 -49.19 33.24 14.39
CA PRO A 44 -50.59 32.80 14.40
C PRO A 44 -51.34 33.04 15.71
N VAL A 45 -50.70 32.77 16.86
CA VAL A 45 -51.28 32.98 18.19
C VAL A 45 -51.48 34.46 18.49
N ALA A 46 -50.49 35.30 18.18
CA ALA A 46 -50.61 36.76 18.34
C ALA A 46 -51.70 37.33 17.42
N SER A 47 -51.83 36.81 16.19
CA SER A 47 -52.90 37.18 15.26
C SER A 47 -54.28 36.77 15.76
N PHE A 48 -54.41 35.57 16.36
CA PHE A 48 -55.64 35.14 17.02
C PHE A 48 -56.06 36.11 18.12
N LEU A 49 -55.14 36.50 19.01
CA LEU A 49 -55.44 37.46 20.08
C LEU A 49 -55.77 38.85 19.54
N PHE A 50 -54.99 39.34 18.57
CA PHE A 50 -55.19 40.66 17.96
C PHE A 50 -56.57 40.79 17.33
N PHE A 51 -56.97 39.86 16.45
CA PHE A 51 -58.29 39.89 15.83
C PHE A 51 -59.40 39.46 16.79
N GLY A 52 -59.11 38.58 17.75
CA GLY A 52 -60.04 38.17 18.80
C GLY A 52 -60.52 39.35 19.64
N CYS A 53 -59.60 40.24 20.06
CA CYS A 53 -59.95 41.45 20.79
C CYS A 53 -60.95 42.35 20.07
N PHE A 54 -61.00 42.32 18.72
CA PHE A 54 -62.02 43.05 17.96
C PHE A 54 -63.31 42.23 17.79
N SER A 55 -63.19 40.92 17.54
CA SER A 55 -64.34 40.02 17.39
C SER A 55 -65.18 39.86 18.67
N TRP A 56 -64.58 40.02 19.85
CA TRP A 56 -65.24 39.81 21.14
C TRP A 56 -65.74 41.11 21.80
N GLN A 57 -65.50 42.28 21.19
CA GLN A 57 -65.99 43.55 21.72
C GLN A 57 -67.51 43.56 21.80
N GLY A 58 -68.04 43.87 23.00
CA GLY A 58 -69.48 43.95 23.25
C GLY A 58 -70.17 42.61 23.53
N TYR A 59 -69.41 41.51 23.66
CA TYR A 59 -69.94 40.22 24.08
C TYR A 59 -69.46 39.86 25.49
N GLU A 60 -70.33 39.22 26.27
CA GLU A 60 -69.99 38.64 27.57
C GLU A 60 -69.73 37.14 27.45
N PHE A 61 -68.98 36.59 28.40
CA PHE A 61 -68.65 35.19 28.42
C PHE A 61 -69.86 34.35 28.89
N ASP A 62 -70.34 33.46 28.04
CA ASP A 62 -71.43 32.51 28.36
C ASP A 62 -70.97 31.05 28.15
N TRP A 63 -71.04 30.24 29.21
CA TRP A 63 -70.68 28.82 29.21
C TRP A 63 -71.80 27.91 28.66
N SER A 64 -72.95 28.46 28.29
CA SER A 64 -74.05 27.68 27.72
C SER A 64 -73.71 27.14 26.32
N PRO A 65 -74.41 26.10 25.84
CA PRO A 65 -74.26 25.62 24.46
C PRO A 65 -74.47 26.72 23.41
N ASN A 66 -75.38 27.67 23.67
CA ASN A 66 -75.65 28.80 22.80
C ASN A 66 -74.51 29.82 22.84
N GLY A 67 -73.92 30.08 24.01
CA GLY A 67 -72.74 30.91 24.18
C GLY A 67 -71.53 30.38 23.41
N TYR A 68 -71.30 29.07 23.47
CA TYR A 68 -70.24 28.41 22.69
C TYR A 68 -70.47 28.53 21.17
N ALA A 69 -71.70 28.27 20.70
CA ALA A 69 -72.04 28.43 19.29
C ALA A 69 -71.80 29.86 18.80
N LYS A 70 -72.17 30.86 19.61
CA LYS A 70 -71.94 32.28 19.30
C LYS A 70 -70.46 32.63 19.28
N PHE A 71 -69.68 32.14 20.23
CA PHE A 71 -68.22 32.33 20.26
C PHE A 71 -67.55 31.82 18.97
N ILE A 72 -67.91 30.62 18.52
CA ILE A 72 -67.38 30.07 17.25
C ILE A 72 -67.82 30.94 16.07
N GLU A 73 -69.07 31.41 16.06
CA GLU A 73 -69.61 32.23 14.98
C GLU A 73 -68.84 33.56 14.82
N ILE A 74 -68.57 34.26 15.93
CA ILE A 74 -67.88 35.55 15.93
C ILE A 74 -66.35 35.41 15.80
N SER A 75 -65.80 34.25 16.18
CA SER A 75 -64.35 33.99 16.18
C SER A 75 -63.85 33.27 14.93
N LYS A 76 -64.64 33.16 13.85
CA LYS A 76 -64.23 32.48 12.60
C LYS A 76 -62.85 32.93 12.09
N LEU A 77 -62.63 34.24 12.01
CA LEU A 77 -61.36 34.82 11.55
C LEU A 77 -60.21 34.60 12.55
N PRO A 78 -60.36 34.93 13.86
CA PRO A 78 -59.37 34.58 14.87
C PRO A 78 -58.98 33.09 14.85
N LEU A 79 -59.97 32.19 14.86
CA LEU A 79 -59.75 30.74 14.86
C LEU A 79 -59.06 30.27 13.57
N ALA A 80 -59.33 30.90 12.43
CA ALA A 80 -58.60 30.66 11.19
C ALA A 80 -57.13 31.08 11.28
N PHE A 81 -56.79 32.18 11.96
CA PHE A 81 -55.39 32.52 12.22
C PHE A 81 -54.74 31.53 13.18
N LEU A 82 -55.41 31.15 14.27
CA LEU A 82 -54.88 30.18 15.22
C LEU A 82 -54.57 28.84 14.55
N SER A 83 -55.44 28.40 13.64
CA SER A 83 -55.27 27.13 12.92
C SER A 83 -54.03 27.11 12.04
N LEU A 84 -53.52 28.26 11.57
CA LEU A 84 -52.27 28.36 10.79
C LEU A 84 -51.02 27.98 11.60
N SER A 85 -51.08 27.98 12.93
CA SER A 85 -49.97 27.52 13.78
C SER A 85 -49.60 26.07 13.48
N ILE A 86 -50.58 25.22 13.14
CA ILE A 86 -50.36 23.79 12.86
C ILE A 86 -49.63 23.59 11.52
N PRO A 87 -50.13 24.06 10.36
CA PRO A 87 -49.43 23.87 9.09
C PRO A 87 -48.07 24.59 9.06
N PHE A 88 -47.92 25.77 9.66
CA PHE A 88 -46.63 26.45 9.67
C PHE A 88 -45.58 25.72 10.51
N SER A 89 -45.92 25.27 11.73
CA SER A 89 -44.99 24.49 12.55
C SER A 89 -44.64 23.14 11.90
N ALA A 90 -45.61 22.50 11.22
CA ALA A 90 -45.37 21.28 10.45
C ALA A 90 -44.39 21.49 9.29
N ILE A 91 -44.51 22.60 8.55
CA ILE A 91 -43.58 22.96 7.47
C ILE A 91 -42.16 23.19 8.02
N VAL A 92 -42.02 23.97 9.09
CA VAL A 92 -40.70 24.22 9.71
C VAL A 92 -40.07 22.92 10.20
N ALA A 93 -40.86 22.03 10.83
CA ALA A 93 -40.40 20.72 11.27
C ALA A 93 -39.96 19.81 10.11
N ALA A 94 -40.62 19.89 8.95
CA ALA A 94 -40.20 19.16 7.75
C ALA A 94 -38.86 19.68 7.19
N ILE A 95 -38.71 21.01 7.07
CA ILE A 95 -37.46 21.64 6.60
C ILE A 95 -36.30 21.35 7.57
N HIS A 96 -36.57 21.34 8.87
CA HIS A 96 -35.55 20.99 9.86
C HIS A 96 -35.09 19.53 9.71
N ARG A 97 -36.02 18.59 9.56
CA ARG A 97 -35.69 17.17 9.31
C ARG A 97 -34.84 17.00 8.06
N THR A 98 -35.17 17.65 6.95
CA THR A 98 -34.37 17.54 5.72
C THR A 98 -32.97 18.13 5.88
N THR A 99 -32.84 19.25 6.58
CA THR A 99 -31.53 19.88 6.90
C THR A 99 -30.66 18.97 7.77
N GLN A 100 -31.25 18.36 8.80
CA GLN A 100 -30.55 17.43 9.67
C GLN A 100 -30.09 16.19 8.92
N THR A 101 -30.97 15.57 8.11
CA THR A 101 -30.61 14.43 7.28
C THR A 101 -29.48 14.76 6.30
N ALA A 102 -29.52 15.92 5.65
CA ALA A 102 -28.45 16.36 4.74
C ALA A 102 -27.10 16.50 5.48
N SER A 103 -27.10 17.11 6.67
CA SER A 103 -25.88 17.24 7.49
C SER A 103 -25.33 15.88 7.93
N GLN A 104 -26.20 14.96 8.35
CA GLN A 104 -25.81 13.60 8.73
C GLN A 104 -25.23 12.82 7.54
N MET A 105 -25.84 12.92 6.35
CA MET A 105 -25.32 12.29 5.13
C MET A 105 -23.93 12.82 4.77
N GLN A 106 -23.72 14.14 4.88
CA GLN A 106 -22.41 14.74 4.62
C GLN A 106 -21.35 14.26 5.61
N GLN A 107 -21.69 14.20 6.90
CA GLN A 107 -20.79 13.69 7.94
C GLN A 107 -20.46 12.21 7.72
N ALA A 108 -21.46 11.39 7.37
CA ALA A 108 -21.27 9.98 7.06
C ALA A 108 -20.36 9.79 5.83
N ALA A 109 -20.57 10.58 4.77
CA ALA A 109 -19.71 10.54 3.57
C ALA A 109 -18.25 10.92 3.89
N LEU A 110 -18.05 11.94 4.74
CA LEU A 110 -16.72 12.35 5.20
C LEU A 110 -16.07 11.26 6.07
N GLN A 111 -16.83 10.66 7.00
CA GLN A 111 -16.33 9.57 7.83
C GLN A 111 -15.93 8.36 6.98
N LEU A 112 -16.71 8.01 5.96
CA LEU A 112 -16.41 6.92 5.05
C LEU A 112 -15.13 7.18 4.26
N SER A 113 -14.91 8.40 3.76
CA SER A 113 -13.69 8.73 3.02
C SER A 113 -12.45 8.70 3.91
N MET A 114 -12.54 9.22 5.14
CA MET A 114 -11.45 9.15 6.12
C MET A 114 -11.15 7.72 6.56
N ALA A 115 -12.19 6.91 6.81
CA ALA A 115 -12.04 5.51 7.19
C ALA A 115 -11.42 4.69 6.05
N SER A 116 -11.85 4.91 4.80
CA SER A 116 -11.26 4.29 3.62
C SER A 116 -9.77 4.62 3.48
N ALA A 117 -9.41 5.90 3.56
CA ALA A 117 -8.01 6.33 3.49
C ALA A 117 -7.15 5.71 4.61
N LYS A 118 -7.67 5.68 5.84
CA LYS A 118 -6.99 5.03 6.97
C LYS A 118 -6.81 3.53 6.73
N ASN A 119 -7.85 2.83 6.31
CA ASN A 119 -7.79 1.39 6.04
C ASN A 119 -6.77 1.06 4.95
N SER A 120 -6.69 1.86 3.88
CA SER A 120 -5.67 1.69 2.84
C SER A 120 -4.25 1.88 3.39
N LEU A 121 -4.04 2.88 4.25
CA LEU A 121 -2.74 3.14 4.87
C LEU A 121 -2.33 2.03 5.86
N ASP A 122 -3.26 1.62 6.71
CA ASP A 122 -3.06 0.55 7.69
C ASP A 122 -2.75 -0.77 6.98
N GLY A 123 -3.47 -1.09 5.89
CA GLY A 123 -3.20 -2.26 5.05
C GLY A 123 -1.81 -2.24 4.41
N PHE A 124 -1.37 -1.08 3.91
CA PHE A 124 -0.04 -0.91 3.34
C PHE A 124 1.07 -1.17 4.37
N TYR A 125 0.95 -0.55 5.54
CA TYR A 125 1.95 -0.74 6.60
C TYR A 125 1.93 -2.14 7.18
N ALA A 126 0.76 -2.77 7.33
CA ALA A 126 0.64 -4.15 7.76
C ALA A 126 1.36 -5.10 6.79
N HIS A 127 1.03 -5.03 5.49
CA HIS A 127 1.66 -5.89 4.49
C HIS A 127 3.18 -5.68 4.40
N GLN A 128 3.65 -4.42 4.42
CA GLN A 128 5.08 -4.13 4.43
C GLN A 128 5.78 -4.66 5.69
N LYS A 129 5.15 -4.50 6.86
CA LYS A 129 5.70 -4.96 8.13
C LYS A 129 5.80 -6.48 8.16
N ASP A 130 4.71 -7.17 7.84
CA ASP A 130 4.65 -8.64 7.83
C ASP A 130 5.71 -9.21 6.88
N PHE A 131 5.87 -8.60 5.70
CA PHE A 131 6.93 -8.95 4.76
C PHE A 131 8.33 -8.77 5.37
N ILE A 132 8.63 -7.61 5.95
CA ILE A 132 9.96 -7.32 6.52
C ILE A 132 10.27 -8.27 7.67
N GLU A 133 9.30 -8.52 8.55
CA GLU A 133 9.45 -9.44 9.67
C GLU A 133 9.71 -10.86 9.17
N HIS A 134 8.99 -11.32 8.13
CA HIS A 134 9.24 -12.61 7.52
C HIS A 134 10.66 -12.71 6.92
N ILE A 135 11.08 -11.72 6.11
CA ILE A 135 12.43 -11.68 5.53
C ILE A 135 13.52 -11.64 6.61
N ALA A 136 13.30 -10.95 7.73
CA ALA A 136 14.27 -10.89 8.83
C ALA A 136 14.52 -12.25 9.48
N THR A 137 13.60 -13.21 9.34
CA THR A 137 13.82 -14.60 9.81
C THR A 137 14.73 -15.40 8.89
N TRP A 138 14.92 -14.99 7.63
CA TRP A 138 15.73 -15.71 6.68
C TRP A 138 17.21 -15.61 7.02
N LYS A 139 17.76 -16.73 7.49
CA LYS A 139 19.19 -16.96 7.69
C LYS A 139 19.62 -18.09 6.77
N PHE A 140 20.32 -17.76 5.70
CA PHE A 140 20.71 -18.76 4.69
C PHE A 140 21.93 -19.61 5.10
N GLY A 141 22.56 -19.22 6.22
CA GLY A 141 23.66 -19.91 6.86
C GLY A 141 24.85 -18.98 7.07
N GLU A 142 25.94 -19.60 7.48
CA GLU A 142 27.24 -18.98 7.68
C GLU A 142 28.23 -19.63 6.71
N THR A 143 29.09 -18.84 6.08
CA THR A 143 30.06 -19.33 5.10
C THR A 143 31.37 -18.55 5.17
N LYS A 144 32.46 -19.21 4.76
CA LYS A 144 33.80 -18.60 4.66
C LYS A 144 34.19 -18.29 3.21
N ILE A 145 33.44 -18.79 2.22
CA ILE A 145 33.84 -18.81 0.80
C ILE A 145 34.12 -17.41 0.22
N PHE A 146 33.56 -16.36 0.82
CA PHE A 146 33.71 -14.97 0.37
C PHE A 146 34.87 -14.20 1.02
N ASN A 147 35.46 -14.74 2.10
CA ASN A 147 36.51 -14.06 2.86
C ASN A 147 37.87 -14.70 2.58
N SER A 148 38.86 -13.86 2.28
CA SER A 148 40.24 -14.26 2.04
C SER A 148 40.96 -14.72 3.31
N ASP A 149 40.51 -14.29 4.49
CA ASP A 149 41.05 -14.54 5.83
C ASP A 149 40.34 -15.69 6.59
N ASP A 150 39.53 -16.50 5.90
CA ASP A 150 38.70 -17.57 6.49
C ASP A 150 37.70 -17.11 7.57
N ARG A 151 37.42 -15.81 7.65
CA ARG A 151 36.36 -15.27 8.52
C ARG A 151 35.00 -15.84 8.09
N ILE A 152 34.12 -16.03 9.07
CA ILE A 152 32.76 -16.47 8.84
C ILE A 152 31.87 -15.25 8.55
N SER A 153 31.14 -15.28 7.45
CA SER A 153 30.10 -14.30 7.09
C SER A 153 28.72 -14.95 7.13
N SER A 154 27.76 -14.26 7.75
CA SER A 154 26.35 -14.65 7.69
C SER A 154 25.74 -14.20 6.37
N VAL A 155 24.89 -15.05 5.78
CA VAL A 155 24.20 -14.74 4.52
C VAL A 155 22.74 -14.40 4.79
N TYR A 156 22.36 -13.17 4.50
CA TYR A 156 21.03 -12.62 4.75
C TYR A 156 20.68 -11.49 3.75
N VAL A 157 19.41 -11.11 3.72
CA VAL A 157 18.92 -9.97 2.92
C VAL A 157 19.24 -8.66 3.66
N ALA A 158 20.16 -7.86 3.14
CA ALA A 158 20.61 -6.62 3.77
C ALA A 158 19.54 -5.52 3.78
N TYR A 159 18.73 -5.46 2.72
CA TYR A 159 17.78 -4.37 2.51
C TYR A 159 16.33 -4.86 2.25
N PRO A 160 15.63 -5.41 3.27
CA PRO A 160 14.28 -5.97 3.10
C PRO A 160 13.26 -4.98 2.52
N ARG A 161 13.36 -3.69 2.88
CA ARG A 161 12.49 -2.63 2.33
C ARG A 161 12.70 -2.39 0.83
N LEU A 162 13.93 -2.51 0.34
CA LEU A 162 14.22 -2.37 -1.08
C LEU A 162 13.70 -3.59 -1.85
N LEU A 163 13.88 -4.80 -1.28
CA LEU A 163 13.32 -6.02 -1.83
C LEU A 163 11.78 -5.96 -1.93
N TYR A 164 11.10 -5.49 -0.87
CA TYR A 164 9.65 -5.27 -0.87
C TYR A 164 9.19 -4.39 -2.03
N ARG A 165 9.88 -3.26 -2.27
CA ARG A 165 9.54 -2.32 -3.35
C ARG A 165 9.79 -2.90 -4.74
N LYS A 166 10.76 -3.80 -4.89
CA LYS A 166 11.01 -4.52 -6.15
C LYS A 166 9.94 -5.57 -6.44
N ILE A 167 9.47 -6.28 -5.41
CA ILE A 167 8.45 -7.32 -5.53
C ILE A 167 7.05 -6.72 -5.69
N TYR A 168 6.73 -5.67 -4.93
CA TYR A 168 5.41 -5.05 -4.90
C TYR A 168 5.47 -3.55 -5.27
N PRO A 169 5.81 -3.18 -6.52
CA PRO A 169 5.92 -1.79 -6.94
C PRO A 169 4.59 -1.03 -6.89
N GLY A 170 3.47 -1.76 -6.95
CA GLY A 170 2.10 -1.21 -6.84
C GLY A 170 1.65 -0.96 -5.40
N ALA A 171 2.39 -1.41 -4.38
CA ALA A 171 1.98 -1.28 -2.99
C ALA A 171 2.11 0.18 -2.52
N LYS A 172 0.98 0.77 -2.13
CA LYS A 172 0.86 2.17 -1.70
C LYS A 172 -0.17 2.30 -0.59
N GLY A 173 -0.13 3.37 0.19
CA GLY A 173 -1.13 3.69 1.22
C GLY A 173 -2.39 4.37 0.67
N THR A 174 -2.87 3.97 -0.51
CA THR A 174 -4.01 4.58 -1.20
C THR A 174 -5.02 3.52 -1.62
N ALA A 175 -6.24 3.94 -2.00
CA ALA A 175 -7.29 3.02 -2.44
C ALA A 175 -6.92 2.21 -3.71
N GLU A 176 -5.96 2.70 -4.50
CA GLU A 176 -5.45 2.06 -5.72
C GLU A 176 -4.28 1.10 -5.45
N ALA A 177 -4.02 0.74 -4.20
CA ALA A 177 -2.94 -0.17 -3.83
C ALA A 177 -3.09 -1.53 -4.52
N SER A 178 -1.99 -2.01 -5.09
CA SER A 178 -1.89 -3.37 -5.62
C SER A 178 -0.75 -4.10 -4.90
N TYR A 179 -1.09 -5.23 -4.29
CA TYR A 179 -0.14 -6.12 -3.62
C TYR A 179 0.24 -7.33 -4.50
N SER A 180 0.04 -7.20 -5.82
CA SER A 180 0.47 -8.20 -6.78
C SER A 180 1.98 -8.19 -6.94
N VAL A 181 2.56 -9.38 -7.07
CA VAL A 181 3.98 -9.56 -7.38
C VAL A 181 4.27 -9.05 -8.79
N GLU A 182 5.35 -8.30 -8.93
CA GLU A 182 5.88 -7.84 -10.21
C GLU A 182 6.37 -9.05 -11.05
N PRO A 183 5.72 -9.38 -12.18
CA PRO A 183 6.06 -10.59 -12.94
C PRO A 183 7.50 -10.60 -13.45
N SER A 184 8.04 -9.43 -13.77
CA SER A 184 9.42 -9.28 -14.22
C SER A 184 10.43 -9.63 -13.11
N PHE A 185 10.08 -9.43 -11.83
CA PHE A 185 10.93 -9.80 -10.70
C PHE A 185 11.11 -11.32 -10.61
N GLU A 186 10.02 -12.08 -10.67
CA GLU A 186 10.05 -13.55 -10.63
C GLU A 186 10.73 -14.13 -11.87
N ALA A 187 10.39 -13.63 -13.06
CA ALA A 187 10.94 -14.09 -14.32
C ALA A 187 12.48 -13.95 -14.36
N ALA A 188 13.02 -12.86 -13.82
CA ALA A 188 14.46 -12.63 -13.77
C ALA A 188 15.22 -13.73 -12.99
N ILE A 189 14.65 -14.23 -11.89
CA ILE A 189 15.25 -15.32 -11.09
C ILE A 189 15.13 -16.64 -11.85
N ARG A 190 13.94 -16.98 -12.35
CA ARG A 190 13.70 -18.25 -13.04
C ARG A 190 14.55 -18.42 -14.30
N LEU A 191 14.65 -17.37 -15.11
CA LEU A 191 15.48 -17.40 -16.32
C LEU A 191 16.95 -17.63 -16.00
N LYS A 192 17.47 -17.00 -14.94
CA LYS A 192 18.86 -17.16 -14.51
C LYS A 192 19.12 -18.54 -13.93
N ILE A 193 18.22 -19.06 -13.10
CA ILE A 193 18.32 -20.43 -12.58
C ILE A 193 18.32 -21.46 -13.72
N ALA A 194 17.46 -21.30 -14.72
CA ALA A 194 17.44 -22.19 -15.89
C ALA A 194 18.78 -22.15 -16.66
N SER A 195 19.31 -20.95 -16.91
CA SER A 195 20.61 -20.81 -17.59
C SER A 195 21.78 -21.41 -16.79
N ILE A 196 21.79 -21.23 -15.46
CA ILE A 196 22.80 -21.84 -14.58
C ILE A 196 22.68 -23.36 -14.61
N ASN A 197 21.45 -23.87 -14.52
CA ASN A 197 21.15 -25.29 -14.55
C ASN A 197 21.65 -25.96 -15.83
N ASP A 198 21.33 -25.37 -16.98
CA ASP A 198 21.71 -25.93 -18.27
C ASP A 198 23.22 -25.86 -18.48
N GLY A 199 23.86 -24.75 -18.08
CA GLY A 199 25.32 -24.60 -18.12
C GLY A 199 26.04 -25.67 -17.30
N LEU A 200 25.60 -25.91 -16.06
CA LEU A 200 26.17 -26.95 -15.20
C LEU A 200 25.83 -28.36 -15.67
N TRP A 201 24.61 -28.61 -16.13
CA TRP A 201 24.20 -29.92 -16.65
C TRP A 201 25.06 -30.33 -17.85
N ASN A 202 25.18 -29.44 -18.84
CA ASN A 202 25.97 -29.69 -20.05
C ASN A 202 27.45 -29.90 -19.72
N HIS A 203 28.02 -29.10 -18.83
CA HIS A 203 29.41 -29.26 -18.39
C HIS A 203 29.64 -30.62 -17.72
N VAL A 204 28.80 -30.96 -16.74
CA VAL A 204 28.90 -32.23 -16.01
C VAL A 204 28.72 -33.43 -16.95
N GLU A 205 27.81 -33.37 -17.92
CA GLU A 205 27.64 -34.46 -18.88
C GLU A 205 28.88 -34.67 -19.77
N ARG A 206 29.47 -33.58 -20.28
CA ARG A 206 30.70 -33.65 -21.09
C ARG A 206 31.85 -34.26 -20.30
N ALA A 207 32.06 -33.77 -19.08
CA ALA A 207 33.08 -34.29 -18.17
C ALA A 207 32.89 -35.80 -17.88
N MET A 208 31.65 -36.27 -17.70
CA MET A 208 31.35 -37.69 -17.49
C MET A 208 31.55 -38.56 -18.73
N ARG A 209 31.48 -38.00 -19.94
CA ARG A 209 31.74 -38.71 -21.20
C ARG A 209 33.22 -38.76 -21.58
N ASN A 210 34.12 -38.34 -20.69
CA ASN A 210 35.55 -38.12 -20.94
C ASN A 210 35.85 -37.08 -22.03
N ASP A 211 34.88 -36.22 -22.36
CA ASP A 211 35.06 -35.03 -23.20
C ASP A 211 35.38 -33.83 -22.30
N GLN A 212 36.58 -33.85 -21.69
CA GLN A 212 36.99 -32.81 -20.75
C GLN A 212 37.19 -31.48 -21.50
N PRO A 213 36.46 -30.41 -21.13
CA PRO A 213 36.64 -29.10 -21.76
C PRO A 213 38.02 -28.52 -21.51
N SER A 214 38.45 -27.56 -22.32
CA SER A 214 39.70 -26.85 -22.06
C SER A 214 39.58 -26.03 -20.76
N ILE A 215 40.72 -25.71 -20.12
CA ILE A 215 40.75 -24.84 -18.93
C ILE A 215 40.03 -23.50 -19.19
N GLY A 216 40.15 -22.96 -20.40
CA GLY A 216 39.47 -21.72 -20.80
C GLY A 216 37.95 -21.88 -20.91
N ASP A 217 37.49 -22.99 -21.47
CA ASP A 217 36.05 -23.29 -21.55
C ASP A 217 35.44 -23.48 -20.16
N GLU A 218 36.13 -24.21 -19.29
CA GLU A 218 35.72 -24.38 -17.90
C GLU A 218 35.64 -23.04 -17.15
N ALA A 219 36.68 -22.22 -17.25
CA ALA A 219 36.72 -20.91 -16.62
C ALA A 219 35.60 -20.00 -17.16
N THR A 220 35.27 -20.10 -18.45
CA THR A 220 34.14 -19.39 -19.06
C THR A 220 32.80 -19.87 -18.49
N THR A 221 32.61 -21.19 -18.32
CA THR A 221 31.40 -21.73 -17.70
C THR A 221 31.27 -21.26 -16.25
N ILE A 222 32.34 -21.31 -15.46
CA ILE A 222 32.37 -20.78 -14.08
C ILE A 222 31.99 -19.29 -14.09
N TYR A 223 32.60 -18.49 -14.97
CA TYR A 223 32.32 -17.07 -15.12
C TYR A 223 30.83 -16.80 -15.35
N VAL A 224 30.22 -17.47 -16.32
CA VAL A 224 28.80 -17.26 -16.65
C VAL A 224 27.90 -17.68 -15.48
N VAL A 225 28.17 -18.82 -14.84
CA VAL A 225 27.38 -19.28 -13.70
C VAL A 225 27.48 -18.32 -12.52
N LEU A 226 28.69 -17.85 -12.19
CA LEU A 226 28.90 -16.91 -11.09
C LEU A 226 28.24 -15.56 -11.39
N LEU A 227 28.37 -15.04 -12.61
CA LEU A 227 27.73 -13.80 -13.01
C LEU A 227 26.20 -13.87 -12.82
N GLN A 228 25.58 -14.96 -13.27
CA GLN A 228 24.13 -15.17 -13.11
C GLN A 228 23.71 -15.36 -11.65
N THR A 229 24.52 -16.06 -10.86
CA THR A 229 24.32 -16.25 -9.41
C THR A 229 24.33 -14.92 -8.69
N TYR A 230 25.30 -14.07 -9.01
CA TYR A 230 25.49 -12.77 -8.37
C TYR A 230 24.48 -11.73 -8.82
N ASP A 231 24.01 -11.79 -10.06
CA ASP A 231 22.85 -11.01 -10.47
C ASP A 231 21.60 -11.40 -9.65
N ILE A 232 21.41 -12.68 -9.32
CA ILE A 232 20.31 -13.10 -8.41
C ILE A 232 20.53 -12.52 -7.00
N PHE A 233 21.75 -12.59 -6.48
CA PHE A 233 22.07 -12.05 -5.14
C PHE A 233 21.80 -10.55 -5.06
N ASP A 234 22.23 -9.77 -6.07
CA ASP A 234 21.97 -8.32 -6.16
C ASP A 234 20.46 -8.03 -6.38
N HIS A 235 19.76 -8.89 -7.14
CA HIS A 235 18.32 -8.75 -7.36
C HIS A 235 17.53 -8.92 -6.07
N VAL A 236 17.89 -9.92 -5.26
CA VAL A 236 17.32 -10.21 -3.93
C VAL A 236 17.82 -9.25 -2.85
N GLY A 237 19.01 -8.67 -3.01
CA GLY A 237 19.63 -7.76 -2.04
C GLY A 237 20.38 -8.49 -0.92
N ILE A 238 21.09 -9.57 -1.25
CA ILE A 238 21.99 -10.29 -0.35
C ILE A 238 23.21 -9.41 -0.03
N ASP A 239 23.60 -9.32 1.24
CA ASP A 239 24.74 -8.49 1.66
C ASP A 239 26.03 -8.91 0.94
N ASN A 240 26.78 -7.95 0.39
CA ASN A 240 28.06 -8.23 -0.23
C ASN A 240 29.20 -8.03 0.79
N ALA A 241 29.85 -9.14 1.13
CA ALA A 241 30.97 -9.18 2.06
C ALA A 241 32.26 -9.71 1.42
N SER A 242 32.32 -9.84 0.08
CA SER A 242 33.43 -10.52 -0.56
C SER A 242 34.69 -9.65 -0.65
N ASP A 243 35.79 -10.14 -0.08
CA ASP A 243 37.14 -9.61 -0.27
C ASP A 243 38.09 -10.63 -0.94
N ASN A 244 37.60 -11.85 -1.18
CA ASN A 244 38.33 -12.91 -1.86
C ASN A 244 38.36 -12.69 -3.38
N TYR A 245 39.54 -12.87 -3.99
CA TYR A 245 39.74 -12.79 -5.43
C TYR A 245 40.69 -13.88 -5.90
N PHE A 246 40.32 -14.54 -6.99
CA PHE A 246 41.00 -15.68 -7.58
C PHE A 246 40.99 -15.54 -9.10
N PHE A 247 42.16 -15.56 -9.72
CA PHE A 247 42.32 -15.36 -11.15
C PHE A 247 42.77 -16.65 -11.83
N ILE A 248 42.04 -17.08 -12.86
CA ILE A 248 42.36 -18.25 -13.70
C ILE A 248 42.80 -17.74 -15.08
N PRO A 249 44.10 -17.82 -15.42
CA PRO A 249 44.59 -17.49 -16.76
C PRO A 249 44.29 -18.60 -17.77
N HIS A 250 44.07 -18.23 -19.03
CA HIS A 250 44.01 -19.17 -20.15
C HIS A 250 44.48 -18.50 -21.46
N HIS A 251 44.61 -19.28 -22.53
CA HIS A 251 45.19 -18.82 -23.80
C HIS A 251 44.47 -17.64 -24.49
N LEU A 252 43.23 -17.30 -24.10
CA LEU A 252 42.46 -16.17 -24.63
C LEU A 252 42.35 -14.99 -23.65
N GLY A 253 43.01 -15.07 -22.49
CA GLY A 253 42.97 -14.03 -21.46
C GLY A 253 42.91 -14.63 -20.05
N GLY A 254 41.93 -14.22 -19.26
CA GLY A 254 41.67 -14.85 -17.98
C GLY A 254 40.43 -14.32 -17.31
N HIS A 255 39.94 -15.06 -16.33
CA HIS A 255 38.78 -14.68 -15.54
C HIS A 255 39.14 -14.56 -14.07
N GLN A 256 38.60 -13.54 -13.42
CA GLN A 256 38.70 -13.36 -11.97
C GLN A 256 37.35 -13.62 -11.32
N PHE A 257 37.37 -14.35 -10.22
CA PHE A 257 36.23 -14.73 -9.40
C PHE A 257 36.54 -14.50 -7.93
N ASN A 258 35.55 -14.64 -7.06
CA ASN A 258 35.71 -14.65 -5.60
C ASN A 258 35.62 -16.05 -4.97
N ILE A 259 35.70 -17.10 -5.79
CA ILE A 259 35.66 -18.50 -5.38
C ILE A 259 36.98 -19.15 -5.77
N VAL A 260 37.64 -19.80 -4.80
CA VAL A 260 39.02 -20.30 -4.94
C VAL A 260 39.10 -21.79 -5.23
N SER A 261 38.02 -22.55 -5.01
CA SER A 261 38.00 -24.00 -5.22
C SER A 261 36.65 -24.50 -5.73
N GLU A 262 36.63 -25.70 -6.32
CA GLU A 262 35.37 -26.35 -6.71
C GLU A 262 34.50 -26.69 -5.50
N ALA A 263 35.09 -26.96 -4.33
CA ALA A 263 34.35 -27.21 -3.11
C ALA A 263 33.54 -25.98 -2.69
N ASP A 264 34.17 -24.80 -2.72
CA ASP A 264 33.52 -23.51 -2.46
C ASP A 264 32.45 -23.21 -3.51
N PHE A 265 32.71 -23.55 -4.78
CA PHE A 265 31.74 -23.38 -5.86
C PHE A 265 30.49 -24.26 -5.65
N LYS A 266 30.67 -25.51 -5.21
CA LYS A 266 29.56 -26.39 -4.83
C LYS A 266 28.79 -25.85 -3.64
N GLU A 267 29.46 -25.31 -2.63
CA GLU A 267 28.82 -24.65 -1.50
C GLU A 267 27.98 -23.44 -1.94
N LEU A 268 28.53 -22.58 -2.81
CA LEU A 268 27.82 -21.45 -3.40
C LEU A 268 26.56 -21.89 -4.16
N MET A 269 26.63 -22.98 -4.93
CA MET A 269 25.45 -23.51 -5.64
C MET A 269 24.35 -24.00 -4.68
N ARG A 270 24.72 -24.57 -3.51
CA ARG A 270 23.74 -24.91 -2.47
C ARG A 270 23.11 -23.66 -1.86
N LEU A 271 23.93 -22.62 -1.63
CA LEU A 271 23.47 -21.34 -1.10
C LEU A 271 22.50 -20.66 -2.07
N LEU A 272 22.84 -20.62 -3.36
CA LEU A 272 21.99 -20.14 -4.43
C LEU A 272 20.62 -20.82 -4.43
N LEU A 273 20.59 -22.16 -4.36
CA LEU A 273 19.34 -22.91 -4.31
C LEU A 273 18.50 -22.55 -3.08
N LYS A 274 19.11 -22.43 -1.90
CA LYS A 274 18.38 -22.02 -0.68
C LYS A 274 17.75 -20.63 -0.84
N ILE A 275 18.52 -19.67 -1.35
CA ILE A 275 18.05 -18.28 -1.54
C ILE A 275 16.94 -18.22 -2.60
N ALA A 276 17.18 -18.81 -3.77
CA ALA A 276 16.23 -18.78 -4.87
C ALA A 276 14.92 -19.49 -4.51
N THR A 277 14.99 -20.65 -3.85
CA THR A 277 13.79 -21.36 -3.37
C THR A 277 13.03 -20.55 -2.34
N ALA A 278 13.69 -19.99 -1.31
CA ALA A 278 13.00 -19.19 -0.29
C ALA A 278 12.27 -17.98 -0.89
N VAL A 279 12.91 -17.29 -1.84
CA VAL A 279 12.29 -16.14 -2.53
C VAL A 279 11.11 -16.56 -3.39
N ILE A 280 11.27 -17.62 -4.20
CA ILE A 280 10.20 -18.09 -5.09
C ILE A 280 9.01 -18.63 -4.30
N ASP A 281 9.23 -19.43 -3.25
CA ASP A 281 8.16 -20.00 -2.44
C ASP A 281 7.37 -18.91 -1.69
N MET A 282 8.00 -17.77 -1.38
CA MET A 282 7.32 -16.63 -0.77
C MET A 282 6.40 -15.89 -1.74
N ILE A 283 6.80 -15.76 -3.02
CA ILE A 283 6.10 -14.89 -3.98
C ILE A 283 5.27 -15.64 -5.03
N SER A 284 5.47 -16.95 -5.18
CA SER A 284 4.87 -17.76 -6.22
C SER A 284 4.24 -19.03 -5.64
N THR A 285 3.12 -19.43 -6.22
CA THR A 285 2.49 -20.73 -5.92
C THR A 285 3.19 -21.89 -6.64
N LYS A 286 4.02 -21.59 -7.65
CA LYS A 286 4.78 -22.59 -8.40
C LYS A 286 6.19 -22.69 -7.82
N PRO A 287 6.66 -23.90 -7.47
CA PRO A 287 8.00 -24.07 -6.94
C PRO A 287 9.07 -23.68 -7.97
N LEU A 288 10.31 -23.55 -7.50
CA LEU A 288 11.46 -23.35 -8.38
C LEU A 288 11.74 -24.63 -9.19
N GLU A 289 11.72 -24.48 -10.53
CA GLU A 289 11.97 -25.56 -11.50
C GLU A 289 13.36 -25.42 -12.14
N ASN A 290 13.77 -26.39 -12.96
CA ASN A 290 15.07 -26.39 -13.65
C ASN A 290 16.26 -26.24 -12.70
N VAL A 291 16.32 -27.09 -11.67
CA VAL A 291 17.40 -27.09 -10.66
C VAL A 291 18.18 -28.41 -10.62
N SER A 292 17.87 -29.37 -11.49
CA SER A 292 18.45 -30.71 -11.46
C SER A 292 19.96 -30.72 -11.73
N GLY A 293 20.44 -29.91 -12.67
CA GLY A 293 21.86 -29.72 -12.97
C GLY A 293 22.61 -29.08 -11.82
N ILE A 294 22.02 -28.04 -11.22
CA ILE A 294 22.60 -27.38 -10.04
C ILE A 294 22.70 -28.37 -8.89
N ARG A 295 21.63 -29.11 -8.59
CA ARG A 295 21.61 -30.12 -7.53
C ARG A 295 22.63 -31.23 -7.79
N ARG A 296 22.66 -31.79 -9.00
CA ARG A 296 23.58 -32.85 -9.42
C ARG A 296 25.03 -32.43 -9.23
N PHE A 297 25.39 -31.23 -9.68
CA PHE A 297 26.72 -30.67 -9.48
C PHE A 297 27.03 -30.47 -7.99
N ALA A 298 26.14 -29.78 -7.27
CA ALA A 298 26.36 -29.36 -5.90
C ALA A 298 26.49 -30.52 -4.90
N VAL A 299 25.84 -31.67 -5.11
CA VAL A 299 25.92 -32.83 -4.19
C VAL A 299 26.98 -33.87 -4.57
N SER A 300 27.56 -33.75 -5.77
CA SER A 300 28.50 -34.76 -6.26
C SER A 300 29.86 -34.67 -5.58
N ALA A 301 30.44 -35.83 -5.26
CA ALA A 301 31.80 -35.94 -4.73
C ALA A 301 32.88 -35.81 -5.83
N ASN A 302 32.53 -36.02 -7.10
CA ASN A 302 33.49 -35.99 -8.19
C ASN A 302 33.91 -34.55 -8.53
N PRO A 303 35.21 -34.30 -8.81
CA PRO A 303 35.64 -33.03 -9.40
C PRO A 303 35.20 -32.95 -10.86
N PHE A 304 34.68 -31.81 -11.26
CA PHE A 304 34.27 -31.51 -12.64
C PHE A 304 34.98 -30.30 -13.24
N PHE A 305 35.62 -29.46 -12.44
CA PHE A 305 36.29 -28.25 -12.88
C PHE A 305 37.76 -28.27 -12.47
N PHE A 306 38.62 -28.74 -13.36
CA PHE A 306 40.07 -28.81 -13.12
C PHE A 306 40.77 -27.45 -13.28
N SER A 307 40.11 -26.48 -13.90
CA SER A 307 40.53 -25.09 -14.06
C SER A 307 40.88 -24.42 -12.73
N PHE A 308 40.22 -24.77 -11.62
CA PHE A 308 40.57 -24.27 -10.29
C PHE A 308 42.02 -24.57 -9.88
N ASN A 309 42.63 -25.65 -10.38
CA ASN A 309 44.03 -25.97 -10.10
C ASN A 309 45.03 -25.03 -10.79
N ASN A 310 44.56 -24.22 -11.75
CA ASN A 310 45.39 -23.32 -12.54
C ASN A 310 45.29 -21.86 -12.09
N GLY A 311 44.45 -21.55 -11.11
CA GLY A 311 44.26 -20.18 -10.65
C GLY A 311 45.20 -19.76 -9.51
N GLN A 312 45.30 -18.46 -9.31
CA GLN A 312 46.10 -17.83 -8.27
C GLN A 312 45.26 -16.82 -7.50
N ARG A 313 45.47 -16.72 -6.18
CA ARG A 313 44.81 -15.68 -5.37
C ARG A 313 45.37 -14.31 -5.75
N SER A 314 44.47 -13.36 -5.98
CA SER A 314 44.81 -11.95 -6.20
C SER A 314 44.84 -11.20 -4.86
N THR A 315 45.37 -9.98 -4.86
CA THR A 315 45.33 -9.10 -3.69
C THR A 315 43.88 -8.85 -3.24
N PRO A 316 43.56 -9.03 -1.94
CA PRO A 316 42.21 -8.80 -1.44
C PRO A 316 41.76 -7.35 -1.69
N LYS A 317 40.53 -7.17 -2.18
CA LYS A 317 39.95 -5.84 -2.41
C LYS A 317 38.44 -5.89 -2.27
N ARG A 318 37.86 -5.30 -1.23
CA ARG A 318 36.39 -5.34 -1.06
C ARG A 318 35.62 -4.79 -2.28
N ALA A 319 34.71 -5.58 -2.83
CA ALA A 319 33.76 -5.14 -3.86
C ALA A 319 32.57 -4.38 -3.25
N ASN A 320 31.97 -3.47 -4.02
CA ASN A 320 30.74 -2.79 -3.61
C ASN A 320 29.49 -3.58 -3.98
N THR A 321 29.54 -4.38 -5.06
CA THR A 321 28.42 -5.22 -5.54
C THR A 321 28.89 -6.64 -5.85
N TRP A 322 27.99 -7.61 -5.86
CA TRP A 322 28.38 -8.97 -6.20
C TRP A 322 28.93 -9.06 -7.63
N ARG A 323 28.39 -8.27 -8.55
CA ARG A 323 28.88 -8.21 -9.93
C ARG A 323 30.35 -7.78 -10.07
N GLU A 324 30.84 -6.89 -9.21
CA GLU A 324 32.25 -6.46 -9.22
C GLU A 324 33.23 -7.55 -8.80
N THR A 325 32.73 -8.64 -8.20
CA THR A 325 33.56 -9.79 -7.77
C THR A 325 33.94 -10.72 -8.91
N VAL A 326 33.31 -10.57 -10.09
CA VAL A 326 33.55 -11.41 -11.27
C VAL A 326 33.95 -10.54 -12.45
N ASN A 327 35.13 -10.81 -13.03
CA ASN A 327 35.67 -9.99 -14.13
C ASN A 327 36.26 -10.89 -15.23
N SER A 328 36.19 -10.42 -16.48
CA SER A 328 36.83 -11.05 -17.63
C SER A 328 37.90 -10.12 -18.18
N PHE A 329 39.09 -10.67 -18.44
CA PHE A 329 40.24 -9.94 -18.95
C PHE A 329 40.63 -10.51 -20.31
N PRO A 330 40.63 -9.70 -21.39
CA PRO A 330 41.09 -10.17 -22.69
C PRO A 330 42.60 -10.39 -22.70
N HIS A 331 43.07 -11.31 -23.52
CA HIS A 331 44.50 -11.47 -23.78
C HIS A 331 45.08 -10.15 -24.28
N THR A 332 45.97 -9.52 -23.51
CA THR A 332 46.73 -8.38 -24.00
C THR A 332 47.99 -8.95 -24.65
N PRO A 333 48.15 -8.94 -25.99
CA PRO A 333 49.41 -9.34 -26.58
C PRO A 333 50.47 -8.35 -26.06
N LEU A 334 51.50 -8.88 -25.41
CA LEU A 334 52.68 -8.11 -25.08
C LEU A 334 53.15 -7.40 -26.36
N LEU A 335 53.04 -6.07 -26.39
CA LEU A 335 53.87 -5.28 -27.28
C LEU A 335 55.31 -5.59 -26.84
N ALA A 336 55.95 -6.45 -27.62
CA ALA A 336 57.36 -6.76 -27.47
C ALA A 336 58.13 -5.44 -27.40
N LYS A 337 58.83 -5.23 -26.29
CA LYS A 337 59.88 -4.22 -26.18
C LYS A 337 61.14 -4.73 -26.85
#